data_AF-A0A354IGU9-F1
#
_entry.id   AF-A0A354IGU9-F1
#
_cell.length_a   1.000
_cell.length_b   1.000
_cell.length_c   1.000
_cell.angle_alpha   90.00
_cell.angle_beta   90.00
_cell.angle_gamma   90.00
#
_symmetry.space_group_name_H-M   'P 1'
#
loop_
_entity.id
_entity.type
_entity.pdbx_description
1 polymer ?
#
loop_
_entity_poly.entity_id
_entity_poly.type
_entity_poly.pdbx_seq_one_letter_code
_entity_poly.pdbx_strand_id
1 'polypeptide(L)' 'MENEKHVSKAVISRLPRYYRTLRQLAVEGVGRISSKDLAAQMDLTASQIRQDLSCFGGF' A
#
# COMPACT_ATOMS: atom_id res chain seq x y z
N MET A 1 -3.09 -20.64 -18.21
CA MET A 1 -4.02 -19.71 -17.55
C MET A 1 -3.28 -19.15 -16.36
N GLU A 2 -2.72 -17.95 -16.47
CA GLU A 2 -2.05 -17.29 -15.35
C GLU A 2 -3.09 -17.03 -14.26
N ASN A 3 -2.80 -17.47 -13.04
CA ASN A 3 -3.65 -17.31 -11.87
C ASN A 3 -4.12 -15.85 -11.77
N GLU A 4 -5.41 -15.60 -12.00
CA GLU A 4 -6.07 -14.38 -11.55
C GLU A 4 -5.86 -14.30 -10.05
N LYS A 5 -4.83 -13.56 -9.61
CA LYS A 5 -4.60 -13.25 -8.21
C LYS A 5 -5.81 -12.44 -7.75
N HIS A 6 -6.80 -13.13 -7.23
CA HIS A 6 -8.01 -12.53 -6.70
C HIS A 6 -7.62 -11.65 -5.50
N VAL A 7 -7.43 -10.36 -5.76
CA VAL A 7 -7.14 -9.38 -4.74
C VAL A 7 -8.36 -9.30 -3.82
N SER A 8 -8.16 -9.47 -2.52
CA SER A 8 -9.25 -9.41 -1.55
C SER A 8 -9.96 -8.06 -1.59
N LYS A 9 -11.29 -8.06 -1.42
CA LYS A 9 -12.09 -6.82 -1.29
C LYS A 9 -11.53 -5.88 -0.20
N ALA A 10 -10.95 -6.44 0.87
CA ALA A 10 -10.33 -5.66 1.94
C ALA A 10 -9.05 -4.93 1.49
N VAL A 11 -8.29 -5.50 0.55
CA VAL A 11 -7.12 -4.83 -0.03
C VAL A 11 -7.59 -3.73 -0.97
N ILE A 12 -8.57 -4.02 -1.83
CA ILE A 12 -9.17 -3.06 -2.77
C ILE A 12 -9.74 -1.85 -2.01
N SER A 13 -10.42 -2.05 -0.88
CA SER A 13 -10.98 -0.96 -0.09
C SER A 13 -9.92 -0.07 0.57
N ARG A 14 -8.69 -0.56 0.76
CA ARG A 14 -7.56 0.22 1.29
C ARG A 14 -6.80 1.01 0.21
N LEU A 15 -6.88 0.62 -1.06
CA LEU A 15 -6.21 1.31 -2.18
C LEU A 15 -6.47 2.83 -2.22
N PRO A 16 -7.70 3.34 -2.03
CA PRO A 16 -7.93 4.78 -2.02
C PRO A 16 -7.25 5.51 -0.86
N ARG A 17 -7.00 4.84 0.28
CA ARG A 17 -6.20 5.43 1.37
C ARG A 17 -4.72 5.45 1.00
N TYR A 18 -4.18 4.34 0.47
CA TYR A 18 -2.80 4.30 -0.03
C TYR A 18 -2.52 5.43 -1.02
N TYR A 19 -3.38 5.58 -2.03
CA TYR A 19 -3.24 6.63 -3.04
C TYR A 19 -3.22 8.04 -2.43
N ARG A 20 -4.16 8.34 -1.51
CA ARG A 20 -4.22 9.66 -0.85
C ARG A 20 -2.97 9.95 -0.03
N THR A 21 -2.52 9.01 0.78
CA THR A 21 -1.32 9.16 1.62
C THR A 21 -0.06 9.32 0.75
N LEU A 22 0.13 8.48 -0.26
CA LEU A 22 1.29 8.57 -1.15
C LEU A 22 1.28 9.86 -1.99
N ARG A 23 0.11 10.32 -2.42
CA ARG A 23 -0.03 11.61 -3.13
C ARG A 23 0.35 12.78 -2.24
N GLN A 24 -0.06 12.76 -0.98
CA GLN A 24 0.31 13.80 -0.01
C GLN A 24 1.82 13.84 0.20
N LEU A 25 2.44 12.67 0.43
CA LEU A 25 3.90 12.54 0.57
C LEU A 25 4.64 13.04 -0.68
N ALA A 26 4.12 12.74 -1.87
CA ALA A 26 4.70 13.24 -3.12
C ALA A 26 4.62 14.77 -3.24
N VAL A 27 3.51 15.39 -2.83
CA VAL A 27 3.38 16.86 -2.78
C VAL A 27 4.34 17.48 -1.77
N GLU A 28 4.62 16.79 -0.68
CA GLU A 28 5.59 17.19 0.35
C GLU A 28 7.07 16.96 -0.08
N GLY A 29 7.30 16.42 -1.29
CA GLY A 29 8.65 16.17 -1.81
C GLY A 29 9.30 14.90 -1.26
N VAL A 30 8.54 14.03 -0.59
CA VAL A 30 9.05 12.76 -0.07
C VAL A 30 9.22 11.76 -1.22
N GLY A 31 10.47 11.55 -1.64
CA GLY A 31 10.78 10.62 -2.75
C GLY A 31 10.78 9.14 -2.38
N ARG A 32 10.93 8.79 -1.09
CA ARG A 32 10.93 7.40 -0.60
C ARG A 32 10.33 7.33 0.80
N ILE A 33 9.60 6.25 1.09
CA ILE A 33 9.04 5.96 2.41
C ILE A 33 9.18 4.46 2.71
N SER A 34 9.41 4.12 3.98
CA SER A 34 9.45 2.71 4.42
C SER A 34 8.04 2.17 4.70
N SER A 35 7.84 0.85 4.62
CA SER A 35 6.55 0.25 5.02
C SER A 35 6.22 0.47 6.50
N LYS A 36 7.24 0.71 7.35
CA LYS A 36 7.06 1.00 8.79
C LYS A 36 6.49 2.40 9.00
N ASP A 37 7.01 3.39 8.29
CA ASP A 37 6.54 4.77 8.42
C ASP A 37 5.17 4.95 7.77
N LEU A 38 4.94 4.32 6.62
CA LEU A 38 3.63 4.32 5.96
C LEU A 38 2.56 3.64 6.83
N ALA A 39 2.92 2.53 7.48
CA ALA A 39 2.07 1.84 8.44
C ALA A 39 1.66 2.74 9.62
N ALA A 40 2.61 3.50 10.18
CA ALA A 40 2.34 4.43 11.28
C ALA A 40 1.36 5.55 10.87
N GLN A 41 1.46 6.07 9.64
CA GLN A 41 0.54 7.10 9.13
C GLN A 41 -0.87 6.56 8.82
N MET A 42 -0.98 5.27 8.49
CA MET A 42 -2.23 4.66 8.03
C MET A 42 -2.98 3.88 9.12
N ASP A 43 -2.39 3.79 10.32
CA ASP A 43 -2.86 2.92 11.41
C ASP A 43 -2.95 1.45 10.97
N LEU A 44 -1.84 0.96 10.39
CA LEU A 44 -1.68 -0.40 9.90
C LEU A 44 -0.39 -1.02 10.44
N THR A 45 -0.19 -2.31 10.21
CA THR A 45 1.11 -2.95 10.44
C THR A 45 1.96 -2.90 9.17
N ALA A 46 3.27 -2.80 9.32
CA ALA A 46 4.19 -2.86 8.17
C ALA A 46 4.04 -4.16 7.36
N SER A 47 3.65 -5.26 8.02
CA SER A 47 3.36 -6.53 7.35
C SER A 47 2.14 -6.44 6.46
N GLN A 48 1.06 -5.79 6.92
CA GLN A 48 -0.15 -5.60 6.12
C GLN A 48 0.13 -4.76 4.88
N ILE A 49 0.88 -3.65 5.04
CA ILE A 49 1.30 -2.81 3.91
C ILE A 49 2.01 -3.64 2.85
N ARG A 50 3.00 -4.46 3.26
CA ARG A 50 3.75 -5.31 2.33
C ARG A 50 2.86 -6.33 1.65
N GLN A 51 2.03 -7.04 2.41
CA GLN A 51 1.15 -8.07 1.86
C GLN A 51 0.16 -7.48 0.85
N ASP A 52 -0.43 -6.33 1.16
CA ASP A 52 -1.36 -5.62 0.29
C ASP A 52 -0.69 -5.19 -1.01
N LEU A 53 0.50 -4.59 -0.93
CA LEU A 53 1.23 -4.16 -2.12
C LEU A 53 1.70 -5.38 -2.93
N SER A 54 2.19 -6.44 -2.29
CA SER A 54 2.60 -7.69 -2.95
C SER A 54 1.49 -8.37 -3.78
N CYS A 55 0.22 -8.03 -3.53
CA CYS A 55 -0.89 -8.47 -4.39
C CYS A 55 -0.80 -7.92 -5.83
N PHE A 56 -0.13 -6.78 -6.03
CA PHE A 56 -0.06 -6.06 -7.31
C PHE A 56 1.32 -6.14 -7.99
N GLY A 57 2.27 -6.88 -7.41
CA GLY A 57 3.62 -7.05 -7.96
C GLY A 57 4.60 -7.59 -6.91
N GLY A 58 5.72 -8.18 -7.34
CA GLY A 58 6.82 -8.49 -6.43
C GLY A 58 7.61 -7.21 -6.16
N PHE A 59 7.50 -6.68 -4.93
CA PHE A 59 8.30 -5.56 -4.44
C PHE A 59 9.48 -6.09 -3.63
#